data_AF-A0A661FHD8-F1
#
_entry.id   AF-A0A661FHD8-F1
#
_cell.length_a   1.000
_cell.length_b   1.000
_cell.length_c   1.000
_cell.angle_alpha   90.00
_cell.angle_beta   90.00
_cell.angle_gamma   90.00
#
_symmetry.space_group_name_H-M   'P 1'
#
loop_
_entity.id
_entity.type
_entity.pdbx_description
1 polymer ?
#
loop_
_entity_poly.entity_id
_entity_poly.type
_entity_poly.pdbx_seq_one_letter_code
_entity_poly.pdbx_strand_id
1 'polypeptide(L)' 'MLDYMLGLFGSNRIALGSDYPFPLGEHHPGKMIEEMKLDTKTTSDLLADSALEWLALQRKDFE' A
#
# COMPACT_ATOMS: atom_id res chain seq x y z
N MET A 1 5.16 1.69 13.49
CA MET A 1 5.54 2.84 12.62
C MET A 1 4.47 3.10 11.59
N LEU A 2 4.06 2.09 10.80
CA LEU A 2 2.97 2.25 9.82
C LEU A 2 1.65 2.69 10.47
N ASP A 3 1.26 2.15 11.64
CA ASP A 3 0.05 2.59 12.36
C ASP A 3 0.05 4.09 12.71
N TYR A 4 1.21 4.63 13.06
CA TYR A 4 1.35 6.06 13.34
C TYR A 4 1.17 6.88 12.05
N MET A 5 1.75 6.43 10.94
CA MET A 5 1.58 7.08 9.64
C MET A 5 0.11 7.02 9.18
N LEU A 6 -0.56 5.88 9.38
CA LEU A 6 -1.99 5.71 9.10
C LEU A 6 -2.83 6.72 9.89
N GLY A 7 -2.54 6.90 11.18
CA GLY A 7 -3.24 7.88 12.02
C GLY A 7 -2.96 9.34 11.63
N LEU A 8 -1.79 9.64 11.06
CA LEU A 8 -1.39 10.99 10.70
C LEU A 8 -1.87 11.41 9.29
N PHE A 9 -1.73 10.52 8.31
CA PHE A 9 -1.98 10.84 6.90
C PHE A 9 -3.28 10.25 6.34
N GLY A 10 -3.81 9.20 6.98
CA GLY A 10 -4.89 8.39 6.42
C GLY A 10 -4.39 7.36 5.40
N SER A 11 -5.10 6.24 5.27
CA SER A 11 -4.75 5.12 4.38
C SER A 11 -4.71 5.52 2.90
N ASN A 12 -5.59 6.42 2.47
CA ASN A 12 -5.68 6.92 1.10
C ASN A 12 -4.51 7.84 0.67
N ARG A 13 -3.50 8.02 1.54
CA ARG A 13 -2.30 8.81 1.28
C ARG A 13 -1.00 8.02 1.47
N ILE A 14 -1.10 6.69 1.63
CA ILE A 14 0.04 5.80 1.80
C ILE A 14 -0.06 4.67 0.78
N ALA A 15 0.98 4.49 -0.03
CA ALA A 15 1.06 3.44 -1.05
C ALA A 15 2.21 2.46 -0.77
N LEU A 16 2.02 1.19 -1.12
CA LEU A 16 3.06 0.17 -1.11
C LEU A 16 4.17 0.52 -2.11
N GLY A 17 5.42 0.47 -1.63
CA GLY A 17 6.63 0.54 -2.46
C GLY A 17 7.65 -0.46 -1.95
N SER A 18 8.12 -1.36 -2.82
CA SER A 18 9.01 -2.45 -2.42
C SER A 18 10.49 -2.12 -2.49
N ASP A 19 10.87 -1.07 -3.23
CA ASP A 19 12.26 -0.77 -3.58
C ASP A 19 12.96 -1.92 -4.36
N TYR A 20 12.19 -2.76 -5.07
CA TYR A 20 12.73 -3.84 -5.89
C TYR A 20 13.58 -3.32 -7.07
N PRO A 21 14.75 -3.92 -7.39
CA PRO A 21 15.32 -5.16 -6.83
C PRO A 21 16.40 -4.90 -5.76
N PHE A 22 16.39 -3.77 -5.05
CA PHE A 22 17.44 -3.44 -4.09
C PHE A 22 17.34 -4.31 -2.82
N PRO A 23 18.50 -4.69 -2.21
CA PRO A 23 18.53 -5.62 -1.08
C PRO A 23 17.98 -5.03 0.23
N LEU A 24 17.85 -3.70 0.33
CA LEU A 24 17.26 -3.02 1.48
C LEU A 24 15.73 -2.93 1.40
N GLY A 25 15.15 -3.26 0.23
CA GLY A 25 13.72 -3.25 0.00
C GLY A 25 12.98 -4.43 0.65
N GLU A 26 11.67 -4.47 0.46
CA GLU A 26 10.85 -5.59 0.92
C GLU A 26 11.04 -6.80 -0.02
N HIS A 27 11.57 -7.90 0.51
CA HIS A 27 11.79 -9.13 -0.26
C HIS A 27 10.51 -9.74 -0.83
N HIS A 28 9.39 -9.61 -0.12
CA HIS A 28 8.06 -10.06 -0.53
C HIS A 28 7.09 -8.88 -0.47
N PRO A 29 6.97 -8.09 -1.56
CA PRO A 29 6.18 -6.87 -1.58
C PRO A 29 4.76 -7.05 -1.04
N GLY A 30 4.37 -6.25 -0.05
CA GLY A 30 3.04 -6.23 0.54
C GLY A 30 2.83 -7.20 1.70
N LYS A 31 3.75 -8.14 1.95
CA LYS A 31 3.61 -9.16 2.99
C LYS A 31 3.41 -8.54 4.38
N MET A 32 4.15 -7.48 4.70
CA MET A 32 3.98 -6.79 5.98
C MET A 32 2.56 -6.26 6.17
N ILE A 33 1.94 -5.68 5.12
CA ILE A 33 0.58 -5.13 5.18
C ILE A 33 -0.45 -6.25 5.37
N GLU A 34 -0.28 -7.38 4.68
CA GLU A 34 -1.16 -8.55 4.77
C GLU A 34 -1.15 -9.15 6.19
N GLU A 35 0.00 -9.17 6.85
CA GLU A 35 0.15 -9.72 8.21
C GLU A 35 -0.42 -8.81 9.32
N MET A 36 -0.63 -7.51 9.04
CA MET A 36 -1.13 -6.54 10.02
C MET A 36 -2.62 -6.67 10.37
N LYS A 37 -3.40 -7.48 9.64
CA LYS A 37 -4.85 -7.71 9.89
C LYS A 37 -5.67 -6.42 9.97
N LEU A 38 -5.38 -5.47 9.08
CA LEU A 38 -6.11 -4.21 8.95
C LEU A 38 -7.52 -4.45 8.37
N ASP A 39 -8.40 -3.46 8.47
CA ASP A 39 -9.70 -3.55 7.80
C ASP A 39 -9.54 -3.56 6.27
N THR A 40 -10.53 -4.13 5.58
CA THR A 40 -10.48 -4.35 4.13
C THR A 40 -10.23 -3.08 3.33
N LYS A 41 -10.77 -1.93 3.78
CA LYS A 41 -10.55 -0.67 3.08
C LYS A 41 -9.12 -0.20 3.25
N THR A 42 -8.60 -0.18 4.48
CA THR A 42 -7.21 0.20 4.74
C THR A 42 -6.22 -0.67 3.97
N THR A 43 -6.42 -1.99 3.96
CA THR A 43 -5.58 -2.92 3.18
C THR A 43 -5.64 -2.62 1.68
N SER A 44 -6.83 -2.39 1.11
CA SER A 44 -6.98 -2.07 -0.32
C SER A 44 -6.32 -0.75 -0.70
N ASP A 45 -6.48 0.29 0.13
CA ASP A 45 -5.84 1.59 -0.06
C ASP A 45 -4.31 1.45 -0.09
N LEU A 46 -3.72 0.72 0.87
CA LEU A 46 -2.28 0.54 0.98
C LEU A 46 -1.69 -0.28 -0.18
N LEU A 47 -2.37 -1.36 -0.58
CA LEU A 47 -1.87 -2.28 -1.60
C LEU A 47 -2.05 -1.76 -3.03
N ALA A 48 -3.07 -0.94 -3.30
CA ALA A 48 -3.36 -0.51 -4.67
C ALA A 48 -4.07 0.84 -4.78
N ASP A 49 -5.17 1.06 -4.05
CA ASP A 49 -6.13 2.12 -4.43
C ASP A 49 -5.54 3.52 -4.26
N SER A 50 -4.66 3.74 -3.27
CA SER A 50 -3.95 5.01 -3.10
C SER A 50 -3.00 5.32 -4.27
N ALA A 51 -2.32 4.30 -4.81
CA ALA A 51 -1.43 4.43 -5.96
C ALA A 51 -2.22 4.69 -7.26
N LEU A 52 -3.36 4.00 -7.43
CA LEU A 52 -4.26 4.21 -8.56
C LEU A 52 -4.86 5.62 -8.54
N GLU A 53 -5.31 6.10 -7.38
CA GLU A 53 -5.78 7.49 -7.20
C GLU A 53 -4.67 8.49 -7.58
N TRP A 54 -3.45 8.28 -7.08
CA TRP A 54 -2.32 9.17 -7.35
C TRP A 54 -1.93 9.21 -8.84
N LEU A 55 -1.96 8.06 -9.53
CA LEU A 55 -1.63 7.95 -10.95
C LEU A 55 -2.79 8.32 -11.88
N ALA A 56 -3.97 8.63 -11.35
CA ALA A 56 -5.21 8.82 -12.10
C ALA A 56 -5.57 7.61 -13.01
N LEU A 57 -5.33 6.40 -12.51
CA LEU A 57 -5.62 5.14 -13.20
C LEU A 57 -6.89 4.49 -12.63
N GLN A 58 -7.43 3.50 -13.35
CA GLN A 58 -8.59 2.73 -12.90
C GLN A 58 -8.21 1.27 -12.68
N ARG A 59 -8.86 0.62 -11.70
CA ARG A 59 -8.56 -0.79 -11.36
C ARG A 59 -8.74 -1.74 -12.55
N LYS A 60 -9.78 -1.51 -13.37
CA LYS A 60 -10.08 -2.23 -14.62
C LYS A 60 -8.94 -2.25 -15.64
N ASP A 61 -7.98 -1.33 -15.52
CA ASP A 61 -6.82 -1.28 -16.42
C ASP A 61 -5.82 -2.41 -16.12
N PHE A 62 -5.99 -3.11 -14.98
CA PHE A 62 -5.11 -4.16 -14.45
C PHE A 62 -5.85 -5.44 -14.03
N GLU A 63 -7.13 -5.58 -14.41
CA GLU A 63 -7.97 -6.77 -14.15
C GLU A 63 -7.95 -7.76 -15.31
#